data_AF-A0AAJ0WX78-F1
#
_entry.id   AF-A0AAJ0WX78-F1
#
_cell.length_a   1.000
_cell.length_b   1.000
_cell.length_c   1.000
_cell.angle_alpha   90.00
_cell.angle_beta   90.00
_cell.angle_gamma   90.00
#
_symmetry.space_group_name_H-M   'P 1'
#
loop_
_entity.id
_entity.type
_entity.pdbx_description
1 polymer ?
#
loop_
_entity_poly.entity_id
_entity_poly.type
_entity_poly.pdbx_seq_one_letter_code
_entity_poly.pdbx_strand_id
1 'polypeptide(L)'
;MKVFGKSLYEYLWPVKWYVIASVIVVIFQYEGMIAQMGYDPLVARITQWLWEIFVAAAAFTLVWKHKFGPKHIFFTGILFSVIIHGLKAFVFRVFFFPYPPETWPWQHIDKFLYGSAIVMAVTLGAGLVTYYYKQGKIK
;
A
#
# COMPACT_ATOMS: atom_id res chain seq x y z
N MET A 1 -10.61 0.74 19.61
CA MET A 1 -11.11 -0.35 18.75
C MET A 1 -9.96 -1.31 18.43
N LYS A 2 -10.18 -2.62 18.42
CA LYS A 2 -9.19 -3.64 18.07
C LYS A 2 -9.70 -4.48 16.91
N VAL A 3 -8.82 -4.90 16.01
CA VAL A 3 -9.11 -5.83 14.91
C VAL A 3 -8.23 -7.05 15.09
N PHE A 4 -8.84 -8.24 15.11
CA PHE A 4 -8.16 -9.51 15.43
C PHE A 4 -7.31 -9.47 16.72
N GLY A 5 -7.72 -8.65 17.70
CA GLY A 5 -7.03 -8.52 18.99
C GLY A 5 -5.90 -7.48 19.03
N LYS A 6 -5.56 -6.83 17.91
CA LYS A 6 -4.55 -5.76 17.82
C LYS A 6 -5.17 -4.40 17.55
N SER A 7 -4.57 -3.35 18.10
CA SER A 7 -4.90 -1.95 17.82
C SER A 7 -4.25 -1.47 16.51
N LEU A 8 -4.78 -0.41 15.90
CA LEU A 8 -4.16 0.21 14.70
C LEU A 8 -2.71 0.62 14.94
N TYR A 9 -2.39 1.08 16.16
CA TYR A 9 -1.02 1.39 16.55
C TYR A 9 -0.11 0.17 16.43
N GLU A 10 -0.55 -1.01 16.89
CA GLU A 10 0.22 -2.24 16.75
C GLU A 10 0.37 -2.72 15.30
N TYR A 11 -0.55 -2.36 14.41
CA TYR A 11 -0.45 -2.64 12.98
C TYR A 11 0.54 -1.72 12.27
N LEU A 12 0.59 -0.44 12.64
CA LEU A 12 1.31 0.58 11.87
C LEU A 12 2.63 1.00 12.50
N TRP A 13 2.71 1.13 13.83
CA TRP A 13 3.89 1.63 14.52
C TRP A 13 5.17 0.84 14.25
N PRO A 14 5.17 -0.50 14.26
CA PRO A 14 6.38 -1.28 14.00
C PRO A 14 6.94 -1.09 12.59
N VAL A 15 6.10 -0.65 11.65
CA VAL A 15 6.41 -0.48 10.23
C VAL A 15 6.21 0.96 9.76
N LYS A 16 6.15 1.92 10.69
CA LYS A 16 5.81 3.32 10.41
C LYS A 16 6.70 3.96 9.34
N TRP A 17 7.98 3.60 9.30
CA TRP A 17 8.91 4.13 8.32
C TRP A 17 8.64 3.61 6.91
N TYR A 18 8.20 2.36 6.76
CA TYR A 18 7.76 1.83 5.47
C TYR A 18 6.47 2.50 5.00
N VAL A 19 5.55 2.80 5.93
CA VAL A 19 4.32 3.57 5.66
C VAL A 19 4.66 4.98 5.17
N ILE A 20 5.49 5.71 5.95
CA ILE A 20 5.92 7.07 5.61
C ILE A 20 6.65 7.10 4.26
N ALA A 21 7.58 6.17 4.02
CA ALA A 21 8.30 6.09 2.74
C ALA A 21 7.35 5.82 1.57
N SER A 22 6.38 4.92 1.74
CA SER A 22 5.35 4.65 0.72
C SER A 22 4.54 5.91 0.41
N VAL A 23 4.11 6.65 1.43
CA VAL A 23 3.37 7.91 1.28
C VAL A 23 4.21 8.96 0.54
N ILE A 24 5.49 9.11 0.90
CA ILE A 24 6.40 10.05 0.22
C ILE A 24 6.54 9.69 -1.27
N VAL A 25 6.68 8.40 -1.60
CA VAL A 25 6.74 7.95 -3.00
C VAL A 25 5.46 8.30 -3.74
N VAL A 26 4.29 8.12 -3.11
CA VAL A 26 3.00 8.52 -3.71
C VAL A 26 2.92 10.03 -3.93
N ILE A 27 3.35 10.84 -2.96
CA ILE A 27 3.38 12.30 -3.10
C ILE A 27 4.29 12.68 -4.28
N PHE A 28 5.48 12.10 -4.36
CA PHE A 28 6.42 12.35 -5.46
C PHE A 28 5.83 11.97 -6.83
N GLN A 29 5.06 10.87 -6.92
CA GLN A 29 4.38 10.49 -8.16
C GLN A 29 3.39 11.55 -8.66
N TYR A 30 2.76 12.30 -7.76
CA TYR A 30 1.77 13.31 -8.15
C TYR A 30 2.39 14.70 -8.28
N GLU A 31 3.10 15.17 -7.26
CA GLU A 31 3.69 16.51 -7.25
C GLU A 31 4.95 16.61 -8.13
N GLY A 32 5.85 15.64 -8.04
CA GLY A 32 7.09 15.66 -8.82
C GLY A 32 6.85 15.28 -10.28
N MET A 33 6.26 14.11 -10.50
CA MET A 33 6.12 13.57 -11.85
C MET A 33 4.93 14.21 -12.61
N ILE A 34 3.71 14.14 -12.06
CA ILE A 34 2.53 14.62 -12.80
C ILE A 34 2.50 16.14 -12.92
N ALA A 35 2.82 16.88 -11.85
CA ALA A 35 2.69 18.33 -11.86
C ALA A 35 3.86 19.08 -12.52
N GLN A 36 5.10 18.62 -12.32
CA GLN A 36 6.29 19.40 -12.67
C GLN A 36 7.06 18.87 -13.89
N MET A 37 7.21 17.55 -14.00
CA MET A 37 8.09 16.94 -15.03
C MET A 37 7.34 16.41 -16.25
N GLY A 38 6.01 16.28 -16.16
CA GLY A 38 5.22 15.54 -17.14
C GLY A 38 5.26 14.03 -16.89
N TYR A 39 4.29 13.30 -17.43
CA TYR A 39 4.17 11.86 -17.21
C TYR A 39 5.28 11.09 -17.94
N ASP A 40 6.17 10.46 -17.17
CA ASP A 40 7.16 9.49 -17.66
C ASP A 40 6.76 8.07 -17.23
N PRO A 41 6.47 7.15 -18.18
CA PRO A 41 6.11 5.77 -17.88
C PRO A 41 7.18 4.98 -17.11
N LEU A 42 8.45 5.26 -17.30
CA LEU A 42 9.55 4.59 -16.61
C LEU A 42 9.60 5.03 -15.14
N VAL A 43 9.54 6.35 -14.90
CA VAL A 43 9.50 6.90 -13.54
C VAL A 43 8.26 6.40 -12.79
N ALA A 44 7.11 6.34 -13.46
CA ALA A 44 5.87 5.80 -12.88
C ALA A 44 6.03 4.33 -12.45
N ARG A 45 6.72 3.50 -13.23
CA ARG A 45 7.01 2.09 -12.88
C ARG A 45 8.00 1.97 -11.73
N ILE A 46 9.09 2.74 -11.76
CA ILE A 46 10.11 2.71 -10.70
C ILE A 46 9.48 3.09 -9.37
N THR A 47 8.74 4.20 -9.34
CA THR A 47 8.04 4.66 -8.15
C THR A 47 6.95 3.67 -7.72
N GLN A 48 6.30 2.96 -8.65
CA GLN A 48 5.41 1.87 -8.31
C GLN A 48 6.14 0.74 -7.57
N TRP A 49 7.24 0.22 -8.13
CA TRP A 49 8.03 -0.82 -7.49
C TRP A 49 8.60 -0.39 -6.13
N LEU A 50 8.98 0.87 -5.98
CA LEU A 50 9.52 1.39 -4.71
C LEU A 50 8.51 1.26 -3.56
N TRP A 51 7.26 1.70 -3.73
CA TRP A 51 6.29 1.54 -2.66
C TRP A 51 5.89 0.07 -2.47
N GLU A 52 5.85 -0.74 -3.54
CA GLU A 52 5.58 -2.20 -3.45
C GLU A 52 6.65 -2.90 -2.59
N ILE A 53 7.93 -2.56 -2.75
CA ILE A 53 9.03 -3.07 -1.93
C ILE A 53 8.84 -2.68 -0.47
N PHE A 54 8.45 -1.43 -0.17
CA PHE A 54 8.17 -1.01 1.21
C PHE A 54 6.99 -1.76 1.83
N VAL A 55 5.93 -2.00 1.06
CA VAL A 55 4.78 -2.82 1.50
C VAL A 55 5.21 -4.25 1.80
N ALA A 56 5.98 -4.87 0.91
CA ALA A 56 6.50 -6.22 1.10
C ALA A 56 7.41 -6.30 2.34
N ALA A 57 8.31 -5.34 2.51
CA ALA A 57 9.21 -5.25 3.66
C ALA A 57 8.45 -5.03 4.98
N ALA A 58 7.36 -4.25 4.95
CA ALA A 58 6.47 -4.08 6.10
C ALA A 58 5.78 -5.40 6.47
N ALA A 59 5.19 -6.09 5.49
CA ALA A 59 4.54 -7.38 5.69
C ALA A 59 5.52 -8.42 6.27
N PHE A 60 6.71 -8.54 5.67
CA PHE A 60 7.80 -9.37 6.18
C PHE A 60 8.14 -9.01 7.63
N THR A 61 8.36 -7.73 7.93
CA THR A 61 8.74 -7.27 9.28
C THR A 61 7.68 -7.63 10.32
N LEU A 62 6.40 -7.43 10.02
CA LEU A 62 5.30 -7.75 10.94
C LEU A 62 5.21 -9.25 11.24
N VAL A 63 5.44 -10.10 10.24
CA VAL A 63 5.43 -11.55 10.41
C VAL A 63 6.69 -12.02 11.15
N TRP A 64 7.86 -11.57 10.71
CA TRP A 64 9.15 -12.02 11.21
C TRP A 64 9.38 -11.59 12.65
N LYS A 65 9.10 -10.33 12.99
CA LYS A 65 9.41 -9.73 14.30
C LYS A 65 8.20 -9.62 15.23
N HIS A 66 7.00 -9.46 14.69
CA HIS A 66 5.80 -9.16 15.51
C HIS A 66 4.77 -10.30 15.56
N LYS A 67 5.12 -11.47 15.02
CA LYS A 67 4.30 -12.71 15.06
C LYS A 67 2.92 -12.54 14.41
N PHE A 68 2.82 -11.72 13.36
CA PHE A 68 1.57 -11.56 12.63
C PHE A 68 1.23 -12.86 11.89
N GLY A 69 0.01 -13.35 12.10
CA GLY A 69 -0.57 -14.48 11.36
C GLY A 69 -1.42 -14.06 10.16
N PRO A 70 -1.99 -15.00 9.39
CA PRO A 70 -2.70 -14.75 8.13
C PRO A 70 -3.80 -13.67 8.21
N LYS A 71 -4.65 -13.70 9.24
CA LYS A 71 -5.72 -12.69 9.44
C LYS A 71 -5.16 -11.27 9.63
N HIS A 72 -4.01 -11.16 10.30
CA HIS A 72 -3.33 -9.88 10.50
C HIS A 72 -2.69 -9.40 9.19
N ILE A 73 -2.06 -10.28 8.42
CA ILE A 73 -1.49 -9.96 7.10
C ILE A 73 -2.58 -9.43 6.16
N PHE A 74 -3.73 -10.11 6.08
CA PHE A 74 -4.86 -9.66 5.29
C PHE A 74 -5.32 -8.25 5.69
N PHE A 75 -5.48 -8.00 6.99
CA PHE A 75 -5.87 -6.67 7.48
C PHE A 75 -4.81 -5.60 7.24
N THR A 76 -3.52 -5.94 7.36
CA THR A 76 -2.42 -5.04 6.98
C THR A 76 -2.54 -4.63 5.52
N GLY A 77 -2.87 -5.57 4.62
CA GLY A 77 -3.08 -5.26 3.20
C GLY A 77 -4.22 -4.26 2.98
N ILE A 78 -5.33 -4.39 3.72
CA ILE A 78 -6.42 -3.41 3.69
C ILE A 78 -5.94 -2.03 4.18
N LEU A 79 -5.21 -1.98 5.30
CA LEU A 79 -4.70 -0.71 5.84
C LEU A 79 -3.77 -0.01 4.84
N PHE A 80 -2.81 -0.74 4.26
CA PHE A 80 -1.90 -0.17 3.26
C PHE A 80 -2.65 0.22 1.98
N SER A 81 -3.70 -0.50 1.58
CA SER A 81 -4.53 -0.14 0.42
C SER A 81 -5.22 1.21 0.63
N VAL A 82 -5.83 1.40 1.81
CA VAL A 82 -6.46 2.66 2.19
C VAL A 82 -5.43 3.79 2.27
N ILE A 83 -4.27 3.55 2.88
CA ILE A 83 -3.24 4.60 3.04
C ILE A 83 -2.65 5.00 1.68
N ILE A 84 -2.22 4.04 0.85
CA ILE A 84 -1.52 4.31 -0.40
C ILE A 84 -2.51 4.71 -1.49
N HIS A 85 -3.48 3.84 -1.79
CA HIS A 85 -4.39 4.07 -2.90
C HIS A 85 -5.57 4.94 -2.52
N GLY A 86 -5.97 5.00 -1.25
CA GLY A 86 -6.93 6.00 -0.80
C GLY A 86 -6.34 7.42 -0.93
N LEU A 87 -5.05 7.61 -0.63
CA LEU A 87 -4.36 8.88 -0.88
C LEU A 87 -4.34 9.22 -2.38
N LYS A 88 -3.99 8.26 -3.25
CA LYS A 88 -3.98 8.48 -4.71
C LYS A 88 -5.36 8.82 -5.26
N ALA A 89 -6.34 7.97 -4.97
CA ALA A 89 -7.67 8.08 -5.54
C ALA A 89 -8.44 9.23 -4.90
N PHE A 90 -8.52 9.32 -3.57
CA PHE A 90 -9.47 10.23 -2.93
C PHE A 90 -8.87 11.53 -2.42
N VAL A 91 -7.54 11.67 -2.38
CA VAL A 91 -6.90 12.95 -2.03
C VAL A 91 -6.38 13.62 -3.29
N PHE A 92 -5.41 12.99 -3.96
CA PHE A 92 -4.81 13.60 -5.15
C PHE A 92 -5.80 13.74 -6.31
N ARG A 93 -6.51 12.68 -6.69
CA ARG A 93 -7.46 12.74 -7.82
C ARG A 93 -8.77 13.43 -7.53
N VAL A 94 -9.04 13.81 -6.29
CA VAL A 94 -10.21 14.66 -5.95
C VAL A 94 -9.82 16.13 -5.90
N PHE A 95 -8.76 16.46 -5.17
CA PHE A 95 -8.48 17.85 -4.78
C PHE A 95 -7.33 18.51 -5.55
N PHE A 96 -6.34 17.76 -6.03
CA PHE A 96 -5.11 18.32 -6.59
C PHE A 96 -4.99 18.10 -8.11
N PHE A 97 -5.40 16.92 -8.59
CA PHE A 97 -5.33 16.50 -9.99
C PHE A 97 -6.65 15.86 -10.41
N PRO A 98 -7.76 16.64 -10.36
CA PRO A 98 -9.11 16.12 -10.52
C PRO A 98 -9.28 15.38 -11.85
N TYR A 99 -9.94 14.23 -11.81
CA TYR A 99 -10.50 13.65 -13.03
C TYR A 99 -11.66 14.51 -13.54
N PRO A 100 -11.99 14.41 -14.85
CA PRO A 100 -13.14 15.10 -15.40
C PRO A 100 -14.45 14.74 -14.64
N PRO A 101 -15.35 15.70 -14.38
CA PRO A 101 -16.55 15.47 -13.57
C PRO A 101 -17.42 14.30 -14.07
N GLU A 102 -17.48 14.07 -15.37
CA GLU A 102 -18.26 13.02 -16.02
C GLU A 102 -17.81 11.59 -15.65
N THR A 103 -16.60 11.41 -15.11
CA THR A 103 -16.08 10.10 -14.70
C THR A 103 -16.18 9.87 -13.18
N TRP A 104 -16.71 10.85 -12.44
CA TRP A 104 -17.01 10.72 -11.02
C TRP A 104 -18.29 9.93 -10.79
N PRO A 105 -18.36 8.99 -9.81
CA PRO A 105 -17.31 8.53 -8.89
C PRO A 105 -16.54 7.30 -9.40
N TRP A 106 -16.98 6.69 -10.51
CA TRP A 106 -16.56 5.36 -10.93
C TRP A 106 -15.07 5.24 -11.18
N GLN A 107 -14.46 6.24 -11.83
CA GLN A 107 -13.02 6.20 -12.09
C GLN A 107 -12.18 6.20 -10.80
N HIS A 108 -12.67 6.83 -9.73
CA HIS A 108 -11.96 6.86 -8.44
C HIS A 108 -12.02 5.50 -7.76
N ILE A 109 -13.20 4.89 -7.77
CA ILE A 109 -13.42 3.54 -7.24
C ILE A 109 -12.58 2.54 -8.02
N ASP A 110 -12.59 2.58 -9.35
CA ASP A 110 -11.83 1.67 -10.20
C ASP A 110 -10.33 1.77 -9.94
N LYS A 111 -9.79 3.00 -9.86
CA LYS A 111 -8.35 3.21 -9.56
C LYS A 111 -8.00 2.81 -8.13
N PHE A 112 -8.90 3.03 -7.17
CA PHE A 112 -8.72 2.56 -5.81
C PHE A 112 -8.70 1.03 -5.75
N LEU A 113 -9.67 0.35 -6.36
CA LEU A 113 -9.78 -1.11 -6.35
C LEU A 113 -8.62 -1.77 -7.08
N TYR A 114 -8.26 -1.28 -8.27
CA TYR A 114 -7.11 -1.78 -9.03
C TYR A 114 -5.82 -1.68 -8.21
N GLY A 115 -5.57 -0.51 -7.63
CA GLY A 115 -4.40 -0.31 -6.79
C GLY A 115 -4.39 -1.13 -5.50
N SER A 116 -5.55 -1.21 -4.85
CA SER A 116 -5.73 -2.04 -3.65
C SER A 116 -5.49 -3.52 -3.95
N ALA A 117 -5.90 -4.01 -5.14
CA ALA A 117 -5.61 -5.38 -5.55
C ALA A 117 -4.11 -5.65 -5.63
N ILE A 118 -3.31 -4.69 -6.13
CA ILE A 118 -1.85 -4.79 -6.16
C ILE A 118 -1.27 -4.81 -4.74
N VAL A 119 -1.66 -3.86 -3.88
CA VAL A 119 -1.21 -3.82 -2.48
C VAL A 119 -1.55 -5.12 -1.75
N MET A 120 -2.75 -5.64 -1.96
CA MET A 120 -3.20 -6.91 -1.39
C MET A 120 -2.36 -8.08 -1.89
N ALA A 121 -2.10 -8.15 -3.20
CA ALA A 121 -1.26 -9.19 -3.78
C ALA A 121 0.16 -9.17 -3.21
N VAL A 122 0.77 -7.99 -3.11
CA VAL A 122 2.12 -7.82 -2.53
C VAL A 122 2.14 -8.16 -1.04
N THR A 123 1.16 -7.67 -0.28
CA THR A 123 1.09 -7.90 1.18
C THR A 123 0.83 -9.36 1.51
N LEU A 124 -0.13 -9.99 0.82
CA LEU A 124 -0.46 -11.40 1.00
C LEU A 124 0.68 -12.28 0.49
N GLY A 125 1.25 -11.99 -0.67
CA GLY A 125 2.39 -12.74 -1.21
C GLY A 125 3.57 -12.72 -0.25
N ALA A 126 4.11 -11.54 0.05
CA ALA A 126 5.26 -11.42 0.95
C ALA A 126 4.94 -11.94 2.37
N GLY A 127 3.79 -11.54 2.93
CA GLY A 127 3.40 -11.90 4.28
C GLY A 127 3.14 -13.41 4.46
N LEU A 128 2.37 -14.03 3.57
CA LEU A 128 2.04 -15.46 3.68
C LEU A 128 3.26 -16.33 3.38
N VAL A 129 4.07 -16.00 2.37
CA VAL A 129 5.34 -16.70 2.11
C VAL A 129 6.23 -16.64 3.34
N THR A 130 6.41 -15.46 3.93
CA THR A 130 7.21 -15.30 5.17
C THR A 130 6.63 -16.11 6.33
N TYR A 131 5.30 -16.10 6.48
CA TYR A 131 4.63 -16.82 7.56
C TYR A 131 4.83 -18.33 7.43
N TYR A 132 4.56 -18.88 6.25
CA TYR A 132 4.67 -20.32 6.02
C TYR A 132 6.11 -20.81 6.01
N TYR A 133 7.05 -20.01 5.50
CA TYR A 133 8.49 -20.28 5.65
C TYR A 133 8.88 -20.38 7.14
N LYS A 134 8.46 -19.42 7.97
CA LYS A 134 8.73 -19.44 9.42
C LYS A 134 8.08 -20.61 10.16
N GLN A 135 7.00 -21.18 9.61
CA GLN A 135 6.37 -22.39 10.12
C GLN A 135 7.01 -23.69 9.57
N GLY A 136 8.06 -23.60 8.74
CA GLY A 136 8.69 -24.76 8.10
C GLY A 136 7.84 -25.45 7.04
N LYS A 137 6.78 -24.79 6.53
CA LYS A 137 5.86 -25.35 5.53
C LYS A 137 6.31 -25.10 4.09
N ILE A 138 7.22 -24.15 3.88
CA ILE A 138 7.85 -23.83 2.60
C ILE A 138 9.36 -23.81 2.85
N LYS A 139 10.14 -24.38 1.92
CA LYS A 139 11.60 -24.47 1.99
C LYS A 139 12.26 -23.36 1.20
#